data_AF-A0A8H7XWK6-F1
#
_entry.id   AF-A0A8H7XWK6-F1
#
_cell.length_a   1.000
_cell.length_b   1.000
_cell.length_c   1.000
_cell.angle_alpha   90.00
_cell.angle_beta   90.00
_cell.angle_gamma   90.00
#
_symmetry.space_group_name_H-M   'P 1'
#
loop_
_entity.id
_entity.type
_entity.pdbx_description
1 polymer ?
#
loop_
_entity_poly.entity_id
_entity_poly.type
_entity_poly.pdbx_seq_one_letter_code
_entity_poly.pdbx_strand_id
1 'polypeptide(L)'
;MTSTSTVSNKIWDTNDQGEHLVHQPSRPPVSRGPSTHVIRTEPGHQNETFHDGRPYLYGRIWRARSLMMEYAGEFFGTMVLVMFGTAANCQYNLSSVPAISPSPAGTWSPLSLGWGAGIALGVFLSGGHINPAVTLAMAVWRGFPWHKVPGYMLSQLLGSICGAAIVYGNYKTAIDIKEGANNLRTLKTAVYFTTVPVSFQIHFLLE
;
A
#
# COMPACT_ATOMS: atom_id res chain seq x y z
N MET A 1 3.17 -55.93 39.96
CA MET A 1 4.32 -55.01 39.81
C MET A 1 4.94 -55.26 38.45
N THR A 2 5.12 -54.17 37.71
CA THR A 2 5.45 -54.00 36.29
C THR A 2 6.70 -54.77 35.83
N SER A 3 6.66 -55.35 34.63
CA SER A 3 7.87 -55.58 33.84
C SER A 3 7.59 -55.48 32.34
N THR A 4 8.45 -54.70 31.72
CA THR A 4 8.48 -54.11 30.37
C THR A 4 8.55 -55.14 29.25
N SER A 5 7.83 -54.90 28.16
CA SER A 5 7.94 -55.66 26.90
C SER A 5 9.04 -55.08 26.01
N THR A 6 9.91 -55.95 25.50
CA THR A 6 10.74 -55.67 24.32
C THR A 6 10.67 -56.92 23.44
N VAL A 7 9.93 -56.83 22.33
CA VAL A 7 9.82 -57.91 21.35
C VAL A 7 10.67 -57.54 20.14
N SER A 8 11.81 -58.22 20.06
CA SER A 8 12.59 -58.48 18.85
C SER A 8 12.14 -59.82 18.28
N ASN A 9 11.99 -59.94 16.96
CA ASN A 9 12.23 -61.19 16.17
C ASN A 9 11.84 -61.01 14.69
N LYS A 10 12.79 -61.22 13.77
CA LYS A 10 12.91 -62.43 12.93
C LYS A 10 11.65 -62.75 12.12
N ILE A 11 11.73 -62.62 10.80
CA ILE A 11 11.10 -63.51 9.80
C ILE A 11 11.85 -63.16 8.51
N TRP A 12 12.90 -63.87 8.10
CA TRP A 12 13.31 -64.03 6.68
C TRP A 12 14.46 -65.04 6.65
N ASP A 13 14.09 -66.31 6.57
CA ASP A 13 15.05 -67.31 6.11
C ASP A 13 14.39 -68.28 5.11
N THR A 14 15.16 -68.55 4.06
CA THR A 14 15.12 -69.64 3.07
C THR A 14 14.08 -69.72 1.93
N ASN A 15 14.67 -69.78 0.74
CA ASN A 15 14.47 -70.71 -0.39
C ASN A 15 13.65 -70.30 -1.62
N ASP A 16 14.43 -70.12 -2.70
CA ASP A 16 14.21 -70.57 -4.08
C ASP A 16 13.19 -71.70 -4.26
N GLN A 17 12.26 -71.54 -5.21
CA GLN A 17 11.91 -72.52 -6.25
C GLN A 17 11.14 -71.82 -7.39
N GLY A 18 11.40 -72.23 -8.64
CA GLY A 18 10.88 -71.63 -9.86
C GLY A 18 9.51 -72.12 -10.35
N GLU A 19 9.07 -71.42 -11.40
CA GLU A 19 8.12 -71.77 -12.47
C GLU A 19 6.61 -72.01 -12.14
N HIS A 20 5.73 -71.23 -12.78
CA HIS A 20 4.61 -71.68 -13.65
C HIS A 20 3.68 -70.50 -14.02
N LEU A 21 3.43 -70.33 -15.33
CA LEU A 21 2.55 -69.32 -15.93
C LEU A 21 1.07 -69.57 -15.60
N VAL A 22 0.34 -68.55 -15.10
CA VAL A 22 -1.15 -68.54 -15.03
C VAL A 22 -1.70 -67.14 -15.38
N HIS A 23 -2.70 -67.12 -16.26
CA HIS A 23 -3.46 -65.97 -16.79
C HIS A 23 -3.79 -64.86 -15.77
N GLN A 24 -3.55 -63.59 -16.14
CA GLN A 24 -4.09 -62.43 -15.42
C GLN A 24 -5.51 -62.08 -15.91
N PRO A 25 -6.49 -61.86 -15.00
CA PRO A 25 -7.80 -61.31 -15.34
C PRO A 25 -7.73 -59.78 -15.50
N SER A 26 -8.51 -59.24 -16.44
CA SER A 26 -8.63 -57.82 -16.75
C SER A 26 -9.15 -57.00 -15.56
N ARG A 27 -8.45 -55.90 -15.21
CA ARG A 27 -8.87 -54.95 -14.16
C ARG A 27 -9.94 -53.97 -14.66
N PRO A 28 -10.92 -53.58 -13.82
CA PRO A 28 -11.89 -52.51 -14.13
C PRO A 28 -11.26 -51.11 -14.10
N PRO A 29 -11.91 -50.08 -14.69
CA PRO A 29 -11.27 -48.79 -14.96
C PRO A 29 -11.04 -47.97 -13.68
N VAL A 30 -9.82 -47.42 -13.55
CA VAL A 30 -9.42 -46.48 -12.49
C VAL A 30 -9.77 -45.06 -12.90
N SER A 31 -10.50 -44.33 -12.05
CA SER A 31 -10.84 -42.91 -12.24
C SER A 31 -9.57 -42.04 -12.29
N ARG A 32 -9.38 -41.27 -13.38
CA ARG A 32 -8.24 -40.36 -13.54
C ARG A 32 -8.44 -39.08 -12.70
N GLY A 33 -7.55 -38.87 -11.74
CA GLY A 33 -7.29 -37.54 -11.16
C GLY A 33 -6.49 -36.64 -12.12
N PRO A 34 -6.29 -35.35 -11.79
CA PRO A 34 -5.68 -34.37 -12.69
C PRO A 34 -4.25 -34.75 -13.04
N SER A 35 -3.97 -34.88 -14.33
CA SER A 35 -2.67 -35.27 -14.86
C SER A 35 -1.71 -34.08 -14.80
N THR A 36 -0.73 -34.12 -13.91
CA THR A 36 0.42 -33.20 -13.98
C THR A 36 1.22 -33.55 -15.23
N HIS A 37 0.92 -32.88 -16.35
CA HIS A 37 1.69 -33.00 -17.57
C HIS A 37 3.06 -32.34 -17.36
N VAL A 38 4.05 -33.14 -16.99
CA VAL A 38 5.46 -32.74 -17.08
C VAL A 38 5.81 -32.76 -18.57
N ILE A 39 5.74 -31.58 -19.21
CA ILE A 39 6.14 -31.43 -20.61
C ILE A 39 7.66 -31.60 -20.68
N ARG A 40 8.10 -32.71 -21.28
CA ARG A 40 9.48 -32.94 -21.67
C ARG A 40 9.83 -31.93 -22.76
N THR A 41 10.74 -31.00 -22.49
CA THR A 41 11.22 -30.04 -23.48
C THR A 41 12.15 -30.74 -24.46
N GLU A 42 11.75 -30.84 -25.72
CA GLU A 42 12.59 -31.24 -26.85
C GLU A 42 13.73 -30.19 -27.04
N PRO A 43 14.99 -30.60 -27.27
CA PRO A 43 16.10 -29.68 -27.46
C PRO A 43 16.02 -29.08 -28.87
N GLY A 44 15.43 -27.90 -28.99
CA GLY A 44 15.34 -27.17 -30.25
C GLY A 44 14.24 -26.11 -30.33
N HIS A 45 13.35 -26.02 -29.34
CA HIS A 45 12.29 -25.01 -29.35
C HIS A 45 12.84 -23.69 -28.80
N GLN A 46 13.06 -22.72 -29.69
CA GLN A 46 13.41 -21.36 -29.30
C GLN A 46 12.35 -20.83 -28.32
N ASN A 47 12.78 -20.02 -27.35
CA ASN A 47 11.92 -19.41 -26.36
C ASN A 47 10.85 -18.57 -27.06
N GLU A 48 9.71 -19.17 -27.39
CA GLU A 48 8.54 -18.44 -27.83
C GLU A 48 7.98 -17.72 -26.61
N THR A 49 8.45 -16.50 -26.40
CA THR A 49 7.73 -15.52 -25.58
C THR A 49 6.32 -15.45 -26.14
N PHE A 50 5.33 -15.91 -25.35
CA PHE A 50 3.91 -15.85 -25.65
C PHE A 50 3.55 -14.43 -26.12
N HIS A 51 3.57 -14.21 -27.43
CA HIS A 51 3.18 -12.95 -28.05
C HIS A 51 1.66 -12.98 -28.15
N ASP A 52 1.02 -12.52 -27.09
CA ASP A 52 -0.42 -12.25 -27.04
C ASP A 52 -0.78 -11.39 -28.28
N GLY A 53 -1.53 -11.97 -29.23
CA GLY A 53 -1.91 -11.39 -30.52
C GLY A 53 -2.87 -10.20 -30.46
N ARG A 54 -2.72 -9.32 -29.46
CA ARG A 54 -3.46 -8.07 -29.31
C ARG A 54 -2.84 -7.05 -30.28
N PRO A 55 -3.61 -6.27 -31.05
CA PRO A 55 -3.05 -5.25 -31.94
C PRO A 55 -2.14 -4.30 -31.14
N TYR A 56 -0.98 -3.95 -31.66
CA TYR A 56 0.04 -3.09 -31.02
C TYR A 56 -0.51 -1.76 -30.45
N LEU A 57 -1.63 -1.27 -30.99
CA LEU A 57 -2.42 -0.15 -30.46
C LEU A 57 -3.01 -0.42 -29.08
N TYR A 58 -3.51 -1.63 -28.82
CA TYR A 58 -3.90 -2.11 -27.50
C TYR A 58 -2.71 -1.94 -26.55
N GLY A 59 -1.55 -2.49 -26.89
CA GLY A 59 -0.33 -2.38 -26.07
C GLY A 59 0.05 -0.93 -25.70
N ARG A 60 -0.06 0.04 -26.62
CA ARG A 60 0.24 1.46 -26.31
C ARG A 60 -0.80 2.11 -25.40
N ILE A 61 -2.08 1.91 -25.64
CA ILE A 61 -3.16 2.53 -24.84
C ILE A 61 -3.15 1.96 -23.42
N TRP A 62 -2.93 0.66 -23.25
CA TRP A 62 -2.82 0.03 -21.94
C TRP A 62 -1.58 0.50 -21.17
N ARG A 63 -0.46 0.70 -21.86
CA ARG A 63 0.77 1.24 -21.24
C ARG A 63 0.65 2.71 -20.87
N ALA A 64 0.00 3.53 -21.70
CA ALA A 64 -0.29 4.91 -21.36
C ALA A 64 -1.27 4.99 -20.18
N ARG A 65 -2.31 4.16 -20.16
CA ARG A 65 -3.26 4.05 -19.04
C ARG A 65 -2.56 3.64 -17.76
N SER A 66 -1.68 2.64 -17.79
CA SER A 66 -0.97 2.19 -16.58
C SER A 66 -0.06 3.29 -16.02
N LEU A 67 0.65 4.03 -16.88
CA LEU A 67 1.48 5.17 -16.45
C LEU A 67 0.63 6.30 -15.86
N MET A 68 -0.49 6.66 -16.49
CA MET A 68 -1.40 7.67 -15.93
C MET A 68 -2.00 7.22 -14.60
N MET A 69 -2.30 5.93 -14.44
CA MET A 69 -2.80 5.36 -13.19
C MET A 69 -1.74 5.36 -12.09
N GLU A 70 -0.47 5.14 -12.41
CA GLU A 70 0.64 5.27 -11.46
C GLU A 70 0.70 6.70 -10.88
N TYR A 71 0.75 7.72 -11.74
CA TYR A 71 0.79 9.12 -11.29
C TYR A 71 -0.50 9.56 -10.60
N ALA A 72 -1.67 9.13 -11.09
CA ALA A 72 -2.95 9.40 -10.46
C ALA A 72 -3.06 8.76 -9.08
N GLY A 73 -2.56 7.54 -8.91
CA GLY A 73 -2.50 6.86 -7.61
C GLY A 73 -1.65 7.63 -6.61
N GLU A 74 -0.50 8.14 -7.03
CA GLU A 74 0.35 9.01 -6.20
C GLU A 74 -0.32 10.33 -5.85
N PHE A 75 -1.02 10.96 -6.80
CA PHE A 75 -1.80 12.16 -6.57
C PHE A 75 -2.91 11.94 -5.53
N PHE A 76 -3.78 10.95 -5.75
CA PHE A 76 -4.91 10.66 -4.87
C PHE A 76 -4.44 10.10 -3.51
N GLY A 77 -3.41 9.27 -3.49
CA GLY A 77 -2.82 8.75 -2.26
C GLY A 77 -2.24 9.86 -1.39
N THR A 78 -1.49 10.78 -1.99
CA THR A 78 -0.94 11.94 -1.26
C THR A 78 -2.03 12.92 -0.84
N MET A 79 -3.05 13.12 -1.68
CA MET A 79 -4.21 13.95 -1.35
C MET A 79 -4.92 13.41 -0.10
N VAL A 80 -5.22 12.10 -0.05
CA VAL A 80 -5.87 11.48 1.10
C VAL A 80 -4.99 11.55 2.35
N LEU A 81 -3.68 11.28 2.24
CA LEU A 81 -2.75 11.44 3.35
C LEU A 81 -2.82 12.85 3.94
N VAL A 82 -2.73 13.87 3.10
CA VAL A 82 -2.72 15.27 3.55
C VAL A 82 -4.08 15.68 4.08
N MET A 83 -5.18 15.24 3.45
CA MET A 83 -6.54 15.51 3.94
C MET A 83 -6.73 15.00 5.37
N PHE A 84 -6.38 13.74 5.63
CA PHE A 84 -6.55 13.17 6.98
C PHE A 84 -5.60 13.81 7.99
N GLY A 85 -4.32 14.00 7.64
CA GLY A 85 -3.33 14.60 8.54
C GLY A 85 -3.68 16.04 8.92
N THR A 86 -3.95 16.90 7.93
CA THR A 86 -4.29 18.31 8.18
C THR A 86 -5.67 18.50 8.77
N ALA A 87 -6.66 17.64 8.45
CA ALA A 87 -7.97 17.67 9.11
C ALA A 87 -7.84 17.29 10.60
N ALA A 88 -7.01 16.31 10.93
CA ALA A 88 -6.73 15.94 12.32
C ALA A 88 -6.05 17.09 13.08
N ASN A 89 -5.07 17.77 12.45
CA ASN A 89 -4.44 18.98 13.00
C ASN A 89 -5.49 20.07 13.27
N CYS A 90 -6.36 20.35 12.29
CA CYS A 90 -7.42 21.35 12.41
C CYS A 90 -8.40 21.01 13.54
N GLN A 91 -8.87 19.76 13.60
CA GLN A 91 -9.77 19.29 14.65
C GLN A 91 -9.13 19.42 16.04
N TYR A 92 -7.86 19.05 16.19
CA TYR A 92 -7.13 19.19 17.45
C TYR A 92 -7.05 20.64 17.92
N ASN A 93 -6.64 21.55 17.03
CA ASN A 93 -6.40 22.94 17.42
C ASN A 93 -7.68 23.78 17.49
N LEU A 94 -8.58 23.67 16.51
CA LEU A 94 -9.79 24.51 16.42
C LEU A 94 -10.86 24.10 17.42
N SER A 95 -10.98 22.81 17.74
CA SER A 95 -11.99 22.38 18.72
C SER A 95 -11.68 22.84 20.15
N SER A 96 -10.44 23.23 20.44
CA SER A 96 -10.06 23.84 21.73
C SER A 96 -10.64 25.24 21.94
N VAL A 97 -11.18 25.87 20.88
CA VAL A 97 -11.70 27.23 20.91
C VAL A 97 -13.18 27.19 21.30
N PRO A 98 -13.59 27.79 22.44
CA PRO A 98 -14.98 27.72 22.91
C PRO A 98 -16.00 28.33 21.94
N ALA A 99 -15.57 29.32 21.14
CA ALA A 99 -16.42 29.95 20.12
C ALA A 99 -16.70 29.04 18.90
N ILE A 100 -15.94 27.96 18.73
CA ILE A 100 -16.07 27.01 17.60
C ILE A 100 -16.74 25.73 18.06
N SER A 101 -16.36 25.21 19.24
CA SER A 101 -16.95 24.01 19.82
C SER A 101 -17.23 24.22 21.31
N PRO A 102 -18.41 23.86 21.82
CA PRO A 102 -18.73 23.96 23.25
C PRO A 102 -17.90 22.98 24.10
N SER A 103 -17.33 21.94 23.50
CA SER A 103 -16.42 21.00 24.16
C SER A 103 -15.24 20.64 23.24
N PRO A 104 -14.01 20.54 23.77
CA PRO A 104 -12.86 20.09 22.99
C PRO A 104 -13.07 18.68 22.44
N ALA A 105 -13.25 18.57 21.12
CA ALA A 105 -13.44 17.30 20.42
C ALA A 105 -12.12 16.68 19.93
N GLY A 106 -11.00 17.42 20.02
CA GLY A 106 -9.69 16.98 19.59
C GLY A 106 -8.79 16.63 20.77
N THR A 107 -8.24 15.41 20.77
CA THR A 107 -7.18 14.98 21.70
C THR A 107 -5.98 14.40 20.94
N TRP A 108 -4.90 14.05 21.63
CA TRP A 108 -3.69 13.54 20.98
C TRP A 108 -3.91 12.19 20.28
N SER A 109 -4.83 11.36 20.80
CA SER A 109 -5.09 10.02 20.23
C SER A 109 -5.76 10.09 18.85
N PRO A 110 -6.87 10.83 18.63
CA PRO A 110 -7.43 11.06 17.29
C PRO A 110 -6.46 11.74 16.32
N LEU A 111 -5.57 12.61 16.82
CA LEU A 111 -4.56 13.26 16.00
C LEU A 111 -3.58 12.24 15.41
N SER A 112 -3.00 11.40 16.27
CA SER A 112 -2.07 10.35 15.85
C SER A 112 -2.75 9.31 14.94
N LEU A 113 -3.99 8.94 15.26
CA LEU A 113 -4.77 8.00 14.44
C LEU A 113 -5.14 8.58 13.07
N GLY A 114 -5.46 9.86 12.98
CA GLY A 114 -5.75 10.53 11.71
C GLY A 114 -4.55 10.48 10.75
N TRP A 115 -3.35 10.79 11.24
CA TRP A 115 -2.12 10.66 10.47
C TRP A 115 -1.83 9.21 10.06
N GLY A 116 -1.96 8.26 10.99
CA GLY A 116 -1.75 6.84 10.70
C GLY A 116 -2.73 6.30 9.65
N ALA A 117 -4.02 6.63 9.78
CA ALA A 117 -5.05 6.25 8.82
C ALA A 117 -4.82 6.91 7.45
N GLY A 118 -4.44 8.18 7.41
CA GLY A 118 -4.10 8.89 6.17
C GLY A 118 -2.95 8.23 5.41
N ILE A 119 -1.90 7.81 6.12
CA ILE A 119 -0.78 7.05 5.52
C ILE A 119 -1.26 5.70 5.00
N ALA A 120 -1.99 4.93 5.81
CA ALA A 120 -2.46 3.60 5.43
C ALA A 120 -3.34 3.64 4.16
N LEU A 121 -4.31 4.56 4.12
CA LEU A 121 -5.18 4.76 2.96
C LEU A 121 -4.41 5.32 1.76
N GLY A 122 -3.47 6.25 1.99
CA GLY A 122 -2.65 6.82 0.93
C GLY A 122 -1.79 5.76 0.24
N VAL A 123 -1.17 4.86 1.00
CA VAL A 123 -0.43 3.71 0.47
C VAL A 123 -1.35 2.76 -0.28
N PHE A 124 -2.55 2.48 0.24
CA PHE A 124 -3.51 1.58 -0.40
C PHE A 124 -3.96 2.08 -1.79
N LEU A 125 -4.09 3.40 -1.97
CA LEU A 125 -4.54 4.01 -3.22
C LEU A 125 -3.42 4.26 -4.25
N SER A 126 -2.15 4.09 -3.84
CA SER A 126 -0.99 4.48 -4.65
C SER A 126 -0.04 3.31 -4.89
N GLY A 127 1.09 3.58 -5.56
CA GLY A 127 2.21 2.65 -5.62
C GLY A 127 2.99 2.55 -4.30
N GLY A 128 2.54 3.24 -3.25
CA GLY A 128 3.14 3.25 -1.93
C GLY A 128 4.27 4.28 -1.76
N HIS A 129 4.49 5.19 -2.72
CA HIS A 129 5.53 6.20 -2.55
C HIS A 129 5.02 7.37 -1.70
N ILE A 130 3.94 8.04 -2.12
CA ILE A 130 3.17 9.12 -1.46
C ILE A 130 3.98 10.28 -0.85
N ASN A 131 5.28 10.29 -1.12
CA ASN A 131 6.27 11.14 -0.49
C ASN A 131 7.47 11.28 -1.43
N PRO A 132 7.90 12.51 -1.75
CA PRO A 132 9.06 12.77 -2.59
C PRO A 132 10.34 12.14 -2.05
N ALA A 133 10.56 12.14 -0.73
CA ALA A 133 11.73 11.55 -0.11
C ALA A 133 11.76 10.03 -0.24
N VAL A 134 10.60 9.38 -0.13
CA VAL A 134 10.44 7.92 -0.31
C VAL A 134 10.64 7.53 -1.78
N THR A 135 10.14 8.36 -2.70
CA THR A 135 10.39 8.20 -4.14
C THR A 135 11.89 8.29 -4.47
N LEU A 136 12.59 9.26 -3.89
CA LEU A 136 14.03 9.42 -4.06
C LEU A 136 14.80 8.24 -3.46
N ALA A 137 14.43 7.81 -2.25
CA ALA A 137 15.01 6.63 -1.60
C ALA A 137 14.89 5.38 -2.48
N MET A 138 13.72 5.15 -3.09
CA MET A 138 13.53 4.02 -4.00
C MET A 138 14.30 4.15 -5.31
N ALA A 139 14.51 5.37 -5.82
CA ALA A 139 15.36 5.61 -6.99
C ALA A 139 16.84 5.29 -6.70
N VAL A 140 17.32 5.60 -5.49
CA VAL A 140 18.69 5.33 -5.07
C VAL A 140 18.92 3.85 -4.73
N TRP A 141 18.04 3.23 -3.95
CA TRP A 141 18.29 1.90 -3.36
C TRP A 141 17.54 0.74 -4.01
N ARG A 142 16.38 0.98 -4.64
CA ARG A 142 15.53 -0.08 -5.21
C ARG A 142 15.45 -0.07 -6.74
N GLY A 143 16.25 0.76 -7.40
CA GLY A 143 16.31 0.82 -8.86
C GLY A 143 15.06 1.41 -9.51
N PHE A 144 14.30 2.27 -8.80
CA PHE A 144 13.17 2.96 -9.39
C PHE A 144 13.64 3.90 -10.54
N PRO A 145 12.99 3.89 -11.71
CA PRO A 145 13.44 4.65 -12.87
C PRO A 145 13.51 6.16 -12.61
N TRP A 146 14.73 6.70 -12.70
CA TRP A 146 15.02 8.12 -12.47
C TRP A 146 14.21 9.08 -13.34
N HIS A 147 13.85 8.70 -14.56
CA HIS A 147 13.03 9.53 -15.44
C HIS A 147 11.58 9.71 -14.94
N LYS A 148 11.08 8.81 -14.08
CA LYS A 148 9.73 8.93 -13.48
C LYS A 148 9.72 9.76 -12.20
N VAL A 149 10.87 9.93 -11.53
CA VAL A 149 10.97 10.60 -10.23
C VAL A 149 10.35 12.01 -10.25
N PRO A 150 10.67 12.90 -11.21
CA PRO A 150 10.06 14.25 -11.24
C PRO A 150 8.54 14.21 -11.41
N GLY A 151 8.02 13.26 -12.19
CA GLY A 151 6.58 13.09 -12.39
C GLY A 151 5.87 12.61 -11.12
N TYR A 152 6.49 11.71 -10.35
CA TYR A 152 5.97 11.28 -9.04
C TYR A 152 5.96 12.45 -8.05
N MET A 153 7.06 13.20 -7.96
CA MET A 153 7.17 14.36 -7.07
C MET A 153 6.13 15.44 -7.40
N LEU A 154 5.91 15.72 -8.69
CA LEU A 154 4.90 16.67 -9.11
C LEU A 154 3.48 16.19 -8.77
N SER A 155 3.19 14.90 -9.00
CA SER A 155 1.89 14.31 -8.67
C SER A 155 1.61 14.36 -7.17
N GLN A 156 2.61 14.04 -6.35
CA GLN A 156 2.55 14.12 -4.89
C GLN A 156 2.35 15.57 -4.42
N LEU A 157 3.09 16.53 -5.00
CA LEU A 157 2.94 17.94 -4.69
C LEU A 157 1.52 18.45 -5.00
N LEU A 158 1.01 18.18 -6.21
CA LEU A 158 -0.34 18.57 -6.60
C LEU A 158 -1.39 17.90 -5.71
N GLY A 159 -1.20 16.61 -5.38
CA GLY A 159 -2.07 15.89 -4.45
C GLY A 159 -2.10 16.54 -3.07
N SER A 160 -0.95 16.91 -2.53
CA SER A 160 -0.82 17.59 -1.25
C SER A 160 -1.52 18.95 -1.23
N ILE A 161 -1.38 19.74 -2.30
CA ILE A 161 -2.01 21.05 -2.43
C ILE A 161 -3.53 20.89 -2.48
N CYS A 162 -4.06 19.97 -3.29
CA CYS A 162 -5.49 19.70 -3.38
C CYS A 162 -6.04 19.21 -2.05
N GLY A 163 -5.34 18.31 -1.36
CA GLY A 163 -5.76 17.80 -0.05
C GLY A 163 -5.83 18.90 1.00
N ALA A 164 -4.79 19.74 1.07
CA ALA A 164 -4.77 20.90 1.95
C ALA A 164 -5.87 21.92 1.61
N ALA A 165 -6.13 22.17 0.33
CA ALA A 165 -7.18 23.08 -0.12
C ALA A 165 -8.59 22.61 0.27
N ILE A 166 -8.86 21.29 0.18
CA ILE A 166 -10.13 20.70 0.60
C ILE A 166 -10.35 20.90 2.11
N VAL A 167 -9.33 20.60 2.92
CA VAL A 167 -9.41 20.79 4.38
C VAL A 167 -9.54 22.26 4.74
N TYR A 168 -8.78 23.13 4.08
CA TYR A 168 -8.89 24.58 4.25
C TYR A 168 -10.31 25.07 3.94
N GLY A 169 -10.93 24.61 2.85
CA GLY A 169 -12.31 24.92 2.52
C GLY A 169 -13.31 24.43 3.58
N ASN A 170 -13.11 23.22 4.10
CA ASN A 170 -13.96 22.64 5.13
C ASN A 170 -13.89 23.40 6.47
N TYR A 171 -12.69 23.84 6.86
CA TYR A 171 -12.44 24.54 8.12
C TYR A 171 -12.39 26.06 7.99
N LYS A 172 -12.69 26.64 6.82
CA LYS A 172 -12.53 28.08 6.55
C LYS A 172 -13.21 28.96 7.60
N THR A 173 -14.47 28.67 7.90
CA THR A 173 -15.25 29.44 8.89
C THR A 173 -14.67 29.33 10.29
N ALA A 174 -14.22 28.14 10.69
CA ALA A 174 -13.59 27.92 11.99
C ALA A 174 -12.23 28.66 12.10
N ILE A 175 -11.46 28.67 11.01
CA ILE A 175 -10.21 29.42 10.92
C ILE A 175 -10.47 30.93 10.99
N ASP A 176 -11.50 31.44 10.30
CA ASP A 176 -11.88 32.86 10.36
C ASP A 176 -12.29 33.28 11.79
N ILE A 177 -13.03 32.42 12.51
CA ILE A 177 -13.38 32.64 13.92
C ILE A 177 -12.13 32.66 14.81
N LYS A 178 -11.17 31.76 14.58
CA LYS A 178 -9.92 31.70 15.35
C LYS A 178 -9.03 32.93 15.12
N GLU A 179 -9.00 33.44 13.90
CA GLU A 179 -8.20 34.62 13.53
C GLU A 179 -8.90 35.95 13.88
N GLY A 180 -10.22 35.92 14.16
CA GLY A 180 -10.98 37.08 14.60
C GLY A 180 -11.44 38.02 13.48
N ALA A 181 -11.10 37.75 12.22
CA ALA A 181 -11.73 38.39 11.06
C ALA A 181 -11.72 37.51 9.81
N ASN A 182 -12.62 37.85 8.88
CA ASN A 182 -12.77 37.13 7.62
C ASN A 182 -11.51 37.27 6.77
N ASN A 183 -10.97 36.13 6.30
CA ASN A 183 -9.82 36.05 5.40
C ASN A 183 -8.48 36.54 5.98
N LEU A 184 -8.37 36.74 7.29
CA LEU A 184 -7.07 36.93 7.95
C LEU A 184 -6.35 35.59 8.04
N ARG A 185 -5.09 35.52 7.57
CA ARG A 185 -4.25 34.32 7.59
C ARG A 185 -2.94 34.66 8.26
N THR A 186 -2.76 34.15 9.47
CA THR A 186 -1.56 34.37 10.27
C THR A 186 -0.77 33.07 10.38
N LEU A 187 0.49 33.17 10.82
CA LEU A 187 1.30 32.00 11.16
C LEU A 187 0.63 31.11 12.22
N LYS A 188 -0.26 31.66 13.07
CA LYS A 188 -1.07 30.95 14.06
C LYS A 188 -1.91 29.80 13.47
N THR A 189 -2.45 29.97 12.26
CA THR A 189 -3.27 28.94 11.59
C THR A 189 -2.53 28.23 10.45
N ALA A 190 -1.45 28.82 9.93
CA ALA A 190 -0.57 28.18 8.95
C ALA A 190 0.09 26.89 9.48
N VAL A 191 0.33 26.82 10.80
CA VAL A 191 0.89 25.62 11.46
C VAL A 191 -0.02 24.39 11.40
N TYR A 192 -1.30 24.54 11.03
CA TYR A 192 -2.19 23.39 10.86
C TYR A 192 -1.92 22.63 9.56
N PHE A 193 -1.38 23.33 8.55
CA PHE A 193 -1.09 22.80 7.22
C PHE A 193 0.40 22.56 6.98
N THR A 194 1.26 23.23 7.76
CA THR A 194 2.72 23.17 7.60
C THR A 194 3.39 23.01 8.95
N THR A 195 4.55 22.38 8.97
CA THR A 195 5.36 22.26 10.18
C THR A 195 6.32 23.43 10.28
N VAL A 196 6.26 24.16 11.39
CA VAL A 196 7.20 25.24 11.72
C VAL A 196 8.04 24.86 12.94
N PRO A 197 9.25 25.44 13.12
CA PRO A 197 10.05 25.17 14.31
C PRO A 197 9.38 25.77 15.56
N VAL A 198 9.53 25.07 16.69
CA VAL A 198 8.90 25.44 17.98
C VAL A 198 9.25 26.86 18.42
N SER A 199 10.48 27.33 18.16
CA SER A 199 10.93 28.69 18.48
C SER A 199 10.08 29.78 17.84
N PHE A 200 9.58 29.55 16.63
CA PHE A 200 8.70 30.49 15.94
C PHE A 200 7.26 30.37 16.44
N GLN A 201 6.82 29.15 16.79
CA GLN A 201 5.45 28.90 17.22
C GLN A 201 5.12 29.54 18.59
N ILE A 202 6.04 29.51 19.55
CA ILE A 202 5.83 30.05 20.90
C ILE A 202 5.65 31.58 20.87
N HIS A 203 6.41 32.28 20.03
CA HIS A 203 6.34 33.74 19.92
C HIS A 203 4.98 34.22 19.39
N PHE A 204 4.35 33.47 18.49
CA PHE A 204 3.04 33.85 17.97
C PHE A 204 1.87 33.38 18.85
N LEU A 205 2.01 32.35 19.68
CA LEU A 205 0.91 31.85 20.52
C LEU A 205 0.74 32.61 21.85
N LEU A 206 1.73 33.42 22.25
CA LEU A 206 1.75 34.15 23.53
C LEU A 206 1.45 35.66 23.40
N GLU A 207 1.27 36.17 22.17
CA GLU A 207 0.82 37.54 21.87
C GLU A 207 -0.60 37.53 21.27
#